data_AF-A0A183HKS1-F1
#
_entry.id   AF-A0A183HKS1-F1
#
_cell.length_a   1.000
_cell.length_b   1.000
_cell.length_c   1.000
_cell.angle_alpha   90.00
_cell.angle_beta   90.00
_cell.angle_gamma   90.00
#
_symmetry.space_group_name_H-M   'P 1'
#
loop_
_entity.id
_entity.type
_entity.pdbx_description
1 polymer ?
#
loop_
_entity_poly.entity_id
_entity_poly.type
_entity_poly.pdbx_seq_one_letter_code
_entity_poly.pdbx_strand_id
1 'polypeptide(L)'
;MLRIKKNQCIVISGESGSGKTESTNFLLHHLTTLSQKGSTTGSSVEQTLLSAGPVLEAFGNAVTVQNNNSSRFGKFLRVNYRENGMVSGANVEIYLLEKSRIISQAADER
;
A
#
# COMPACT_ATOMS: atom_id res chain seq x y z
N MET A 1 7.53 -14.91 -10.11
CA MET A 1 6.64 -15.68 -9.22
C MET A 1 6.19 -17.02 -9.83
N LEU A 2 5.32 -17.07 -10.84
CA LEU A 2 4.73 -18.33 -11.34
C LEU A 2 5.70 -19.26 -12.07
N ARG A 3 6.61 -18.70 -12.88
CA ARG A 3 7.60 -19.49 -13.64
C ARG A 3 8.65 -20.14 -12.74
N ILE A 4 9.19 -19.37 -11.79
CA ILE A 4 10.33 -19.78 -10.94
C ILE A 4 9.91 -20.26 -9.54
N LYS A 5 8.61 -20.21 -9.22
CA LYS A 5 8.02 -20.61 -7.93
C LYS A 5 8.76 -20.05 -6.69
N LYS A 6 9.13 -18.76 -6.75
CA LYS A 6 9.77 -18.02 -5.65
C LYS A 6 9.01 -16.73 -5.33
N ASN A 7 9.06 -16.32 -4.06
CA ASN A 7 8.54 -15.02 -3.59
C ASN A 7 9.24 -13.87 -4.31
N GLN A 8 8.52 -12.77 -4.52
CA GLN A 8 9.03 -11.55 -5.16
C GLN A 8 8.86 -10.39 -4.18
N CYS A 9 9.76 -9.42 -4.26
CA CYS A 9 9.70 -8.20 -3.45
C CYS A 9 9.97 -7.00 -4.35
N ILE A 10 9.22 -5.93 -4.14
CA ILE A 10 9.36 -4.66 -4.86
C ILE A 10 9.55 -3.59 -3.79
N VAL A 11 10.64 -2.83 -3.91
CA VAL A 11 10.94 -1.72 -3.00
C VAL A 11 10.71 -0.42 -3.76
N ILE A 12 9.82 0.42 -3.24
CA ILE A 12 9.52 1.74 -3.78
C ILE A 12 10.07 2.77 -2.79
N SER A 13 11.05 3.56 -3.24
CA SER A 13 11.71 4.60 -2.43
C SER A 13 11.63 5.95 -3.11
N GLY A 14 11.83 7.02 -2.33
CA GLY A 14 11.73 8.40 -2.81
C GLY A 14 11.34 9.37 -1.70
N GLU A 15 11.50 10.66 -1.95
CA GLU A 15 11.19 11.74 -1.02
C GLU A 15 9.68 11.89 -0.76
N SER A 16 9.31 12.69 0.25
CA SER A 16 7.90 13.01 0.50
C SER A 16 7.28 13.63 -0.76
N GLY A 17 6.09 13.18 -1.16
CA GLY A 17 5.42 13.68 -2.37
C GLY A 17 5.88 13.06 -3.70
N SER A 18 6.88 12.17 -3.71
CA SER A 18 7.41 11.56 -4.95
C SER A 18 6.49 10.51 -5.63
N GLY A 19 5.24 10.34 -5.17
CA GLY A 19 4.28 9.40 -5.78
C GLY A 19 4.43 7.92 -5.36
N LYS A 20 5.09 7.62 -4.23
CA LYS A 20 5.27 6.23 -3.74
C LYS A 20 3.94 5.49 -3.52
N THR A 21 2.99 6.15 -2.86
CA THR A 21 1.66 5.60 -2.55
C THR A 21 0.89 5.29 -3.83
N GLU A 22 0.81 6.26 -4.75
CA GLU A 22 0.18 6.09 -6.05
C GLU A 22 0.80 4.94 -6.86
N SER A 23 2.14 4.88 -6.92
CA SER A 23 2.86 3.80 -7.60
C SER A 23 2.51 2.43 -7.02
N THR A 24 2.34 2.34 -5.70
CA THR A 24 1.93 1.10 -5.02
C THR A 24 0.51 0.71 -5.43
N ASN A 25 -0.42 1.66 -5.49
CA ASN A 25 -1.81 1.42 -5.90
C ASN A 25 -1.91 0.94 -7.35
N PHE A 26 -1.20 1.57 -8.28
CA PHE A 26 -1.15 1.14 -9.68
C PHE A 26 -0.58 -0.27 -9.83
N LEU A 27 0.51 -0.56 -9.11
CA LEU A 27 1.13 -1.88 -9.15
C LEU A 27 0.17 -2.96 -8.66
N LEU A 28 -0.58 -2.69 -7.58
CA LEU A 28 -1.58 -3.61 -7.07
C LEU A 28 -2.69 -3.87 -8.07
N HIS A 29 -3.28 -2.81 -8.60
CA HIS A 29 -4.34 -2.91 -9.61
C HIS A 29 -3.89 -3.75 -10.82
N HIS A 30 -2.66 -3.52 -11.29
CA HIS A 30 -2.12 -4.30 -12.39
C HIS A 30 -1.92 -5.78 -12.03
N LEU A 31 -1.37 -6.06 -10.85
CA LEU A 31 -1.12 -7.42 -10.39
C LEU A 31 -2.40 -8.21 -10.10
N THR A 32 -3.43 -7.57 -9.56
CA THR A 32 -4.75 -8.18 -9.32
C THR A 32 -5.49 -8.42 -10.63
N THR A 33 -5.47 -7.45 -11.55
CA THR A 33 -6.08 -7.59 -12.89
C THR A 33 -5.47 -8.74 -13.68
N LEU A 34 -4.15 -8.89 -13.69
CA LEU A 34 -3.48 -10.02 -14.35
C LEU A 34 -3.85 -11.37 -13.73
N SER A 35 -4.08 -11.40 -12.42
CA SER A 35 -4.56 -12.59 -11.72
C SER A 35 -6.00 -12.97 -12.05
N GLN A 36 -6.79 -12.08 -12.67
CA GLN A 36 -8.23 -12.27 -12.91
C GLN A 36 -8.57 -12.85 -14.29
N LYS A 37 -7.59 -13.09 -15.17
CA LYS A 37 -7.78 -13.57 -16.56
C LYS A 37 -8.49 -14.94 -16.74
N GLY A 38 -9.20 -15.45 -15.73
CA GLY A 38 -10.06 -16.64 -15.80
C GLY A 38 -11.24 -16.66 -14.81
N SER A 39 -11.56 -15.55 -14.13
CA SER A 39 -12.65 -15.48 -13.16
C SER A 39 -13.38 -14.13 -13.27
N THR A 40 -14.69 -14.17 -13.51
CA THR A 40 -15.59 -13.00 -13.65
C THR A 40 -15.89 -12.29 -12.33
N THR A 41 -15.32 -12.75 -11.22
CA THR A 41 -15.50 -12.15 -9.90
C THR A 41 -14.35 -11.19 -9.63
N GLY A 42 -14.59 -9.89 -9.82
CA GLY A 42 -13.71 -8.79 -9.40
C GLY A 42 -13.07 -9.10 -8.04
N SER A 43 -11.74 -9.08 -7.94
CA SER A 43 -11.06 -9.63 -6.76
C SER A 43 -11.47 -8.83 -5.52
N SER A 44 -12.15 -9.49 -4.58
CA SER A 44 -12.53 -8.91 -3.29
C SER A 44 -11.33 -8.33 -2.54
N VAL A 45 -10.13 -8.88 -2.79
CA VAL A 45 -8.88 -8.47 -2.18
C VAL A 45 -8.44 -7.09 -2.66
N GLU A 46 -8.54 -6.80 -3.96
CA GLU A 46 -8.24 -5.46 -4.49
C GLU A 46 -9.17 -4.42 -3.89
N GLN A 47 -10.48 -4.69 -3.90
CA GLN A 47 -11.47 -3.79 -3.34
C GLN A 47 -11.27 -3.56 -1.85
N THR A 48 -10.96 -4.62 -1.09
CA THR A 48 -10.67 -4.52 0.34
C THR A 48 -9.42 -3.68 0.59
N LEU A 49 -8.39 -3.87 -0.22
CA LEU A 49 -7.11 -3.19 -0.01
C LEU A 49 -7.16 -1.71 -0.42
N LEU A 50 -7.86 -1.40 -1.52
CA LEU A 50 -8.16 -0.02 -1.92
C LEU A 50 -9.04 0.66 -0.88
N SER A 51 -10.02 -0.04 -0.33
CA SER A 51 -10.92 0.47 0.72
C SER A 51 -10.21 0.66 2.07
N ALA A 52 -9.18 -0.12 2.37
CA ALA A 52 -8.36 0.05 3.56
C ALA A 52 -7.40 1.25 3.46
N GLY A 53 -7.10 1.73 2.25
CA GLY A 53 -6.23 2.88 2.00
C GLY A 53 -6.68 4.13 2.78
N PRO A 54 -7.90 4.64 2.56
CA PRO A 54 -8.42 5.81 3.28
C PRO A 54 -8.36 5.69 4.80
N VAL A 55 -8.57 4.49 5.37
CA VAL A 55 -8.46 4.26 6.81
C VAL A 55 -7.01 4.44 7.27
N LEU A 56 -6.05 3.80 6.59
CA LEU A 56 -4.64 3.93 6.94
C LEU A 56 -4.14 5.38 6.79
N GLU A 57 -4.62 6.08 5.77
CA GLU A 57 -4.29 7.49 5.57
C GLU A 57 -4.87 8.38 6.66
N ALA A 58 -6.13 8.16 7.07
CA ALA A 58 -6.77 8.95 8.13
C ALA A 58 -6.05 8.84 9.47
N PHE A 59 -5.44 7.69 9.78
CA PHE A 59 -4.72 7.48 11.05
C PHE A 59 -3.21 7.74 10.97
N GLY A 60 -2.62 7.71 9.77
CA GLY A 60 -1.17 7.68 9.61
C GLY A 60 -0.60 8.79 8.72
N ASN A 61 -1.43 9.55 8.01
CA ASN A 61 -0.98 10.68 7.22
C ASN A 61 -1.14 12.00 7.99
N ALA A 62 -0.34 12.99 7.62
CA ALA A 62 -0.34 14.32 8.21
C ALA A 62 -0.05 15.39 7.15
N VAL A 63 -0.45 16.62 7.44
CA VAL A 63 -0.04 17.80 6.69
C VAL A 63 1.33 18.23 7.20
N THR A 64 2.31 18.22 6.31
CA THR A 64 3.68 18.72 6.55
C THR A 64 3.92 19.95 5.69
N VAL A 65 4.99 20.70 5.98
CA VAL A 65 5.37 21.89 5.18
C VAL A 65 5.53 21.56 3.69
N GLN A 66 5.97 20.34 3.36
CA GLN A 66 6.27 19.93 1.98
C GLN A 66 5.15 19.14 1.30
N ASN A 67 4.22 18.56 2.06
CA ASN A 67 3.21 17.64 1.53
C ASN A 67 1.98 17.62 2.45
N ASN A 68 0.81 17.91 1.88
CA ASN A 68 -0.47 17.95 2.56
C ASN A 68 -1.07 16.57 2.89
N ASN A 69 -0.52 15.49 2.32
CA ASN A 69 -0.90 14.11 2.62
C ASN A 69 0.35 13.24 2.79
N SER A 70 1.23 13.64 3.72
CA SER A 70 2.48 12.93 3.99
C SER A 70 2.24 11.71 4.88
N SER A 71 2.45 10.51 4.35
CA SER A 71 2.44 9.30 5.18
C SER A 71 3.57 9.33 6.21
N ARG A 72 3.21 9.22 7.49
CA ARG A 72 4.13 9.25 8.64
C ARG A 72 4.39 7.86 9.20
N PHE A 73 4.29 6.85 8.34
CA PHE A 73 4.54 5.45 8.61
C PHE A 73 5.12 4.78 7.36
N GLY A 74 5.88 3.71 7.57
CA GLY A 74 6.23 2.78 6.53
C GLY A 74 5.20 1.67 6.39
N LYS A 75 5.01 1.18 5.16
CA LYS A 75 4.04 0.14 4.81
C LYS A 75 4.75 -1.00 4.11
N PHE A 76 4.50 -2.24 4.53
CA PHE A 76 4.90 -3.45 3.83
C PHE A 76 3.64 -4.22 3.48
N LEU A 77 3.43 -4.44 2.18
CA LEU A 77 2.25 -5.08 1.67
C LEU A 77 2.62 -6.41 1.06
N ARG A 78 2.03 -7.48 1.59
CA ARG A 78 2.19 -8.83 1.06
C ARG A 78 0.91 -9.25 0.36
N VAL A 79 1.00 -9.55 -0.94
CA VAL A 79 -0.08 -10.18 -1.71
C VAL A 79 0.22 -11.66 -1.84
N ASN A 80 -0.73 -12.49 -1.43
CA ASN A 80 -0.62 -13.93 -1.46
C ASN A 80 -1.28 -14.48 -2.72
N TYR A 81 -0.62 -15.43 -3.37
CA TYR A 81 -1.10 -16.08 -4.59
C TYR A 81 -1.18 -17.59 -4.39
N ARG A 82 -2.21 -18.20 -4.96
CA ARG A 82 -2.33 -19.64 -5.12
C ARG A 82 -1.37 -20.14 -6.20
N GLU A 83 -1.18 -21.45 -6.26
CA GLU A 83 -0.26 -22.07 -7.25
C GLU A 83 -0.65 -21.80 -8.70
N ASN A 84 -1.95 -21.63 -8.96
CA ASN A 84 -2.53 -21.27 -10.25
C ASN A 84 -2.39 -19.77 -10.58
N GLY A 85 -1.78 -18.99 -9.70
CA GLY A 85 -1.56 -17.56 -9.87
C GLY A 85 -2.74 -16.66 -9.52
N MET A 86 -3.81 -17.21 -8.95
CA MET A 86 -4.89 -16.41 -8.41
C MET A 86 -4.52 -15.77 -7.07
N VAL A 87 -4.85 -14.49 -6.87
CA VAL A 87 -4.72 -13.84 -5.56
C VAL A 87 -5.61 -14.54 -4.54
N SER A 88 -5.04 -14.95 -3.41
CA SER A 88 -5.75 -15.58 -2.29
C SER A 88 -6.05 -14.62 -1.14
N GLY A 89 -5.30 -13.51 -1.04
CA GLY A 89 -5.44 -12.54 0.05
C GLY A 89 -4.29 -11.54 0.08
N ALA A 90 -4.37 -10.57 0.98
CA ALA A 90 -3.31 -9.60 1.22
C ALA A 90 -3.14 -9.33 2.72
N ASN A 91 -1.95 -8.89 3.11
CA ASN A 91 -1.64 -8.48 4.47
C ASN A 91 -0.82 -7.18 4.44
N VAL A 92 -1.17 -6.25 5.32
CA VAL A 92 -0.51 -4.96 5.46
C VAL A 92 0.18 -4.93 6.81
N GLU A 93 1.48 -4.71 6.81
CA GLU A 93 2.29 -4.47 8.00
C GLU A 93 2.69 -2.98 8.01
N ILE A 94 2.45 -2.33 9.14
CA ILE A 94 2.79 -0.93 9.37
C ILE A 94 4.01 -0.88 10.28
N TYR A 95 4.99 -0.04 9.95
CA TYR A 95 6.20 0.13 10.75
C TYR A 95 6.55 1.61 10.91
N LEU A 96 7.22 1.93 12.02
CA LEU A 96 7.78 3.25 12.30
C LEU A 96 6.76 4.41 12.19
N LEU A 97 5.56 4.23 12.73
CA LEU A 97 4.61 5.34 12.87
C LEU A 97 5.22 6.46 13.72
N GLU A 98 5.16 7.70 13.24
CA GLU A 98 5.63 8.90 13.93
C GLU A 98 4.72 9.29 15.10
N LYS A 99 4.77 8.50 16.18
CA LYS A 99 3.90 8.68 17.37
C LYS A 99 4.09 10.03 18.07
N SER A 100 5.26 10.65 17.96
CA SER A 100 5.54 11.98 18.54
C SER A 100 4.60 13.06 17.99
N ARG A 101 4.12 12.92 16.75
CA ARG A 101 3.17 13.86 16.14
C ARG A 101 1.84 13.97 16.89
N ILE A 102 1.51 12.98 17.72
CA ILE A 102 0.28 13.02 18.54
C ILE A 102 0.38 14.13 19.61
N ILE A 103 1.57 14.39 20.14
CA ILE A 103 1.78 15.31 21.27
C ILE A 103 2.43 16.64 20.86
N SER A 104 3.05 16.71 19.70
CA SER A 104 3.76 17.91 19.23
C SER A 104 3.84 17.96 17.71
N GLN A 105 3.65 19.14 17.13
CA GLN A 105 3.81 19.40 15.70
C GLN A 105 4.65 20.68 15.51
N ALA A 106 5.38 20.76 14.40
CA ALA A 106 6.08 21.98 14.02
C ALA A 106 5.08 23.07 13.59
N ALA A 107 5.53 24.32 13.52
CA ALA A 107 4.72 25.41 12.98
C ALA A 107 4.23 25.07 11.57
N ASP A 108 2.96 25.39 11.30
CA ASP A 108 2.27 25.15 10.03
C ASP A 108 2.08 23.66 9.63
N GLU A 109 2.39 22.71 10.52
CA GLU A 109 2.05 21.29 10.34
C GLU A 109 0.80 20.88 11.13
N ARG A 110 0.07 19.88 10.63
CA ARG A 110 -1.15 19.34 11.26
C ARG A 110 -1.18 17.82 11.19
#